data_AF-A0A9E1BC61-F1
#
_entry.id   AF-A0A9E1BC61-F1
#
_cell.length_a   1.000
_cell.length_b   1.000
_cell.length_c   1.000
_cell.angle_alpha   90.00
_cell.angle_beta   90.00
_cell.angle_gamma   90.00
#
_symmetry.space_group_name_H-M   'P 1'
#
loop_
_entity.id
_entity.type
_entity.pdbx_description
1 polymer ?
#
loop_
_entity_poly.entity_id
_entity_poly.type
_entity_poly.pdbx_seq_one_letter_code
_entity_poly.pdbx_strand_id
1 'polypeptide(L)' 'MSSLALMFRPKNLDEICGQKAVKAAFLKFIATGKLPHSIFYGPAGCGKTSFARAVASGANYDFYEFD' A
#
# COMPACT_ATOMS: atom_id res chain seq x y z
N MET A 1 15.16 -18.89 -4.24
CA MET A 1 15.68 -17.52 -4.47
C MET A 1 14.47 -16.58 -4.56
N SER A 2 14.40 -15.53 -3.74
CA SER A 2 13.30 -14.56 -3.84
C SER A 2 13.46 -13.68 -5.09
N SER A 3 12.34 -13.32 -5.72
CA SER A 3 12.34 -12.42 -6.88
C SER A 3 12.76 -11.00 -6.47
N LEU A 4 13.44 -10.27 -7.35
CA LEU A 4 13.77 -8.85 -7.16
C LEU A 4 12.52 -8.02 -6.82
N ALA A 5 11.37 -8.34 -7.42
CA ALA A 5 10.12 -7.66 -7.14
C ALA A 5 9.65 -7.81 -5.68
N LEU A 6 9.96 -8.95 -5.04
CA LEU A 6 9.67 -9.18 -3.63
C LEU A 6 10.70 -8.50 -2.72
N MET A 7 11.98 -8.50 -3.13
CA MET A 7 13.06 -7.85 -2.37
C MET A 7 12.88 -6.33 -2.27
N PHE A 8 12.47 -5.70 -3.38
CA PHE A 8 12.28 -4.24 -3.47
C PHE A 8 10.81 -3.82 -3.35
N ARG A 9 9.97 -4.66 -2.76
CA ARG A 9 8.57 -4.29 -2.52
C ARG A 9 8.51 -3.15 -1.50
N PRO A 10 7.81 -2.04 -1.79
CA PRO A 10 7.69 -0.92 -0.86
C PRO A 10 7.13 -1.36 0.49
N LYS A 11 7.75 -0.93 1.59
CA LYS A 11 7.33 -1.23 2.96
C LYS A 11 6.39 -0.19 3.54
N ASN A 12 6.47 1.03 3.05
CA ASN A 12 5.75 2.21 3.52
C ASN A 12 5.36 3.11 2.35
N LEU A 13 4.39 4.01 2.57
CA LEU A 13 3.79 4.82 1.50
C LEU A 13 4.81 5.73 0.79
N ASP A 14 5.84 6.18 1.49
CA ASP A 14 6.86 7.07 0.91
C ASP A 14 7.71 6.38 -0.17
N GLU A 15 7.98 5.08 -0.01
CA GLU A 15 8.71 4.25 -0.98
C GLU A 15 7.91 3.97 -2.27
N ILE A 16 6.61 4.26 -2.28
CA ILE A 16 5.78 4.07 -3.48
C ILE A 16 6.08 5.17 -4.49
N CYS A 17 6.56 4.75 -5.66
CA CYS A 17 6.79 5.62 -6.80
C CYS A 17 5.48 6.23 -7.33
N GLY A 18 5.36 7.57 -7.32
CA GLY A 18 4.22 8.29 -7.89
C GLY A 18 3.00 8.37 -6.97
N GLN A 19 1.80 8.47 -7.55
CA GLN A 19 0.49 8.47 -6.84
C GLN A 19 0.33 9.53 -5.74
N LYS A 20 0.89 10.73 -5.92
CA LYS A 20 0.95 11.79 -4.89
C LYS A 20 -0.39 12.08 -4.21
N ALA A 21 -1.48 12.21 -4.99
CA ALA A 21 -2.81 12.50 -4.45
C ALA A 21 -3.35 11.37 -3.57
N VAL A 22 -3.23 10.12 -4.03
CA VAL A 22 -3.70 8.93 -3.30
C VAL A 22 -2.87 8.72 -2.03
N LYS A 23 -1.55 8.88 -2.12
CA LYS A 23 -0.65 8.84 -0.94
C LYS A 23 -1.06 9.85 0.11
N ALA A 24 -1.28 11.11 -0.28
CA ALA A 24 -1.69 12.16 0.65
C ALA A 24 -3.05 11.85 1.32
N ALA A 25 -4.00 11.28 0.60
CA ALA A 25 -5.29 10.86 1.16
C ALA A 25 -5.11 9.73 2.20
N PHE A 26 -4.36 8.68 1.86
CA PHE A 26 -4.14 7.56 2.77
C PHE A 26 -3.28 7.91 3.99
N LEU A 27 -2.31 8.81 3.85
CA LEU A 27 -1.58 9.35 5.00
C LEU A 27 -2.52 10.05 5.99
N LYS A 28 -3.54 10.78 5.51
CA LYS A 28 -4.57 11.38 6.38
C LYS A 28 -5.47 10.32 7.03
N PHE A 29 -5.86 9.29 6.30
CA PHE A 29 -6.67 8.19 6.84
C PHE A 29 -5.93 7.42 7.93
N ILE A 30 -4.64 7.15 7.72
CA ILE A 30 -3.77 6.54 8.73
C ILE A 30 -3.64 7.46 9.95
N ALA A 31 -3.36 8.75 9.75
CA ALA A 31 -3.22 9.71 10.85
C ALA A 31 -4.50 9.86 11.70
N THR A 32 -5.67 9.69 11.08
CA THR A 32 -6.98 9.74 11.77
C THR A 32 -7.42 8.40 12.35
N GLY A 33 -6.68 7.31 12.07
CA GLY A 33 -7.03 5.95 12.47
C GLY A 33 -8.32 5.42 11.80
N LYS A 34 -8.78 6.07 10.72
CA LYS A 34 -10.03 5.74 10.02
C LYS A 34 -9.73 5.38 8.57
N LEU A 35 -9.47 4.10 8.35
CA LEU A 35 -9.28 3.55 7.02
C LEU A 35 -10.63 3.23 6.36
N PRO A 36 -10.98 3.86 5.22
CA PRO A 36 -12.21 3.52 4.51
C PRO A 36 -12.06 2.21 3.74
N HIS A 37 -13.18 1.52 3.51
CA HIS A 37 -13.23 0.43 2.54
C HIS A 37 -12.83 0.96 1.16
N SER A 38 -11.82 0.34 0.55
CA SER A 38 -11.15 0.87 -0.64
C SER A 38 -10.91 -0.23 -1.66
N ILE A 39 -11.12 0.07 -2.94
CA ILE A 39 -10.79 -0.81 -4.06
C ILE A 39 -9.64 -0.17 -4.84
N PHE A 40 -8.51 -0.87 -4.94
CA PHE A 40 -7.37 -0.44 -5.74
C PHE A 40 -7.44 -1.09 -7.14
N TYR A 41 -7.51 -0.29 -8.19
CA TYR A 41 -7.59 -0.77 -9.58
C TYR A 41 -6.48 -0.19 -10.45
N GLY A 42 -6.20 -0.85 -11.58
CA GLY A 42 -5.16 -0.48 -12.53
C GLY A 42 -4.45 -1.68 -13.15
N PRO A 43 -3.53 -1.47 -14.11
CA PRO A 43 -2.79 -2.54 -14.80
C PRO A 43 -1.98 -3.45 -13.86
N ALA A 44 -1.61 -4.64 -14.36
CA ALA A 44 -0.72 -5.55 -13.64
C ALA A 44 0.63 -4.87 -13.36
N GLY A 45 1.20 -5.08 -12.18
CA GLY A 45 2.48 -4.49 -11.79
C GLY A 45 2.44 -3.01 -11.34
N CYS A 46 1.29 -2.31 -11.39
CA CYS A 46 1.20 -0.91 -10.93
C CYS A 46 1.26 -0.71 -9.40
N GLY A 47 1.59 -1.73 -8.62
CA GLY A 47 1.80 -1.62 -7.18
C GLY A 47 0.53 -1.65 -6.32
N LYS A 48 -0.64 -2.04 -6.84
CA LYS A 48 -1.92 -2.10 -6.09
C LYS A 48 -1.81 -2.89 -4.78
N THR A 49 -1.35 -4.13 -4.86
CA THR A 49 -1.20 -5.01 -3.70
C THR A 49 -0.07 -4.52 -2.77
N SER A 50 0.98 -3.91 -3.33
CA SER A 50 2.05 -3.30 -2.52
C SER A 50 1.56 -2.06 -1.77
N PHE A 51 0.68 -1.26 -2.38
CA PHE A 51 0.05 -0.11 -1.76
C PHE A 51 -0.82 -0.53 -0.57
N ALA A 52 -1.67 -1.55 -0.74
CA ALA A 52 -2.49 -2.08 0.35
C ALA A 52 -1.64 -2.56 1.55
N ARG A 53 -0.54 -3.27 1.28
CA ARG A 53 0.43 -3.68 2.31
C ARG A 53 1.10 -2.51 3.01
N ALA A 54 1.55 -1.51 2.26
CA ALA A 54 2.18 -0.31 2.82
C ALA A 54 1.22 0.51 3.69
N VAL A 55 -0.06 0.57 3.32
CA VAL A 55 -1.12 1.19 4.13
C VAL A 55 -1.33 0.44 5.44
N ALA A 56 -1.45 -0.89 5.40
CA ALA A 56 -1.61 -1.71 6.60
C ALA A 56 -0.39 -1.57 7.54
N SER A 57 0.82 -1.61 6.98
CA SER A 57 2.05 -1.38 7.75
C SER A 57 2.09 0.02 8.38
N GLY A 58 1.71 1.06 7.64
CA GLY A 58 1.65 2.43 8.16
C GLY A 58 0.59 2.63 9.25
N ALA A 59 -0.52 1.89 9.18
CA ALA A 59 -1.58 1.88 10.19
C ALA A 59 -1.30 0.93 11.37
N ASN A 60 -0.21 0.15 11.32
CA ASN A 60 0.09 -0.92 12.26
C ASN A 60 -1.06 -1.96 12.37
N TYR A 61 -1.59 -2.37 11.22
CA TYR A 61 -2.64 -3.39 11.11
C TYR A 61 -2.09 -4.69 10.53
N ASP A 62 -2.69 -5.81 10.94
CA ASP A 62 -2.45 -7.10 10.32
C ASP A 62 -2.93 -7.09 8.86
N PHE A 63 -2.16 -7.73 7.98
CA PHE A 63 -2.47 -7.83 6.55
C PHE A 63 -2.83 -9.27 6.18
N TYR A 64 -4.11 -9.51 5.93
CA TYR A 64 -4.62 -10.79 5.47
C TYR A 64 -4.86 -10.74 3.96
N GLU A 65 -4.20 -11.63 3.22
CA GLU A 65 -4.38 -11.81 1.78
C GLU A 65 -5.13 -13.12 1.56
N PHE A 66 -6.18 -13.05 0.75
CA PHE A 66 -6.90 -14.22 0.27
C PHE A 66 -6.51 -14.40 -1.20
N ASP A 67 -5.71 -15.42 -1.47
CA ASP A 67 -5.33 -15.86 -2.82
C ASP A 67 -6.29 -16.96 -3.31
#